data_AF-A0A1N5U0N8-F1
#
_entry.id   AF-A0A1N5U0N8-F1
#
_cell.length_a   1.000
_cell.length_b   1.000
_cell.length_c   1.000
_cell.angle_alpha   90.00
_cell.angle_beta   90.00
_cell.angle_gamma   90.00
#
_symmetry.space_group_name_H-M   'P 1'
#
loop_
_entity.id
_entity.type
_entity.pdbx_description
1 polymer ?
#
loop_
_entity_poly.entity_id
_entity_poly.type
_entity_poly.pdbx_seq_one_letter_code
_entity_poly.pdbx_strand_id
1 'polypeptide(L)'
;MEKESSDQEAIKQIQNILNGEKGEGKKRGFFNRKKKVVREETQIRVKTILDIPPLVNARRNVGNKEILKAAMEGKRDVQKDIERYFNINLGGNLPNMERIYKILKESNKDLSEEITVDPVSLALGTSLIGTKTTGDTQMKEMALKKYASFLMEIYFPAVYSQDNEIDGERIVSQLTDIYNYMDIKRLYFVDE
;
A
#
# COMPACT_ATOMS: atom_id res chain seq x y z
N MET A 1 20.28 31.06 27.24
CA MET A 1 20.90 31.06 25.89
C MET A 1 22.12 30.17 25.96
N GLU A 2 21.96 28.85 25.79
CA GLU A 2 23.05 27.85 25.96
C GLU A 2 22.87 26.63 25.02
N LYS A 3 22.34 26.83 23.80
CA LYS A 3 22.18 25.74 22.82
C LYS A 3 22.99 25.90 21.53
N GLU A 4 23.63 27.04 21.30
CA GLU A 4 24.39 27.28 20.06
C GLU A 4 25.83 26.74 20.09
N SER A 5 26.33 26.29 21.26
CA SER A 5 27.70 25.81 21.43
C SER A 5 27.91 24.35 21.00
N SER A 6 26.89 23.50 21.16
CA SER A 6 27.01 22.04 20.93
C SER A 6 27.04 21.68 19.43
N ASP A 7 26.27 22.40 18.62
CA ASP A 7 26.14 22.09 17.19
C ASP A 7 27.38 22.55 16.39
N GLN A 8 28.05 23.62 16.84
CA GLN A 8 29.28 24.09 16.22
C GLN A 8 30.49 23.17 16.51
N GLU A 9 30.52 22.49 17.66
CA GLU A 9 31.56 21.50 17.96
C GLU A 9 31.39 20.22 17.14
N ALA A 10 30.15 19.77 16.93
CA ALA A 10 29.86 18.62 16.07
C ALA A 10 30.27 18.89 14.61
N ILE A 11 30.00 20.09 14.09
CA ILE A 11 30.38 20.49 12.73
C ILE A 11 31.92 20.57 12.58
N LYS A 12 32.63 21.08 13.60
CA LYS A 12 34.11 21.11 13.60
C LYS A 12 34.72 19.70 13.64
N GLN A 13 34.15 18.76 14.39
CA GLN A 13 34.63 17.38 14.39
C GLN A 13 34.44 16.71 13.02
N ILE A 14 33.30 16.94 12.36
CA ILE A 14 33.03 16.41 11.01
C ILE A 14 33.98 17.02 9.96
N GLN A 15 34.27 18.32 10.05
CA GLN A 15 35.22 18.98 9.15
C GLN A 15 36.68 18.52 9.36
N ASN A 16 37.07 18.22 10.60
CA ASN A 16 38.40 17.67 10.88
C ASN A 16 38.57 16.24 10.37
N ILE A 17 37.51 15.42 10.37
CA ILE A 17 37.52 14.08 9.75
C ILE A 17 37.64 14.17 8.22
N LEU A 18 36.96 15.13 7.60
CA LEU A 18 36.99 15.33 6.14
C LEU A 18 38.32 15.90 5.62
N ASN A 19 39.05 16.66 6.44
CA ASN A 19 40.28 17.34 6.05
C ASN A 19 41.58 16.61 6.50
N GLY A 20 41.45 15.48 7.20
CA GLY A 20 42.54 14.76 7.87
C GLY A 20 43.40 13.81 7.04
N GLU A 21 43.46 13.93 5.71
CA GLU A 21 44.39 13.13 4.88
C GLU A 21 45.10 13.96 3.80
N LYS A 22 45.89 14.94 4.23
CA LYS A 22 47.01 15.46 3.42
C LYS A 22 48.25 15.62 4.29
N GLY A 23 49.01 14.53 4.41
CA GLY A 23 50.36 14.51 4.97
C GLY A 23 51.34 13.92 3.96
N GLU A 24 52.28 14.74 3.49
CA GLU A 24 53.41 14.35 2.65
C GLU A 24 54.44 13.52 3.46
N GLY A 25 55.03 12.48 2.86
CA GLY A 25 56.14 11.76 3.51
C GLY A 25 56.63 10.46 2.84
N LYS A 26 57.56 10.61 1.90
CA LYS A 26 58.68 9.71 1.51
C LYS A 26 58.46 8.20 1.24
N LYS A 27 58.83 7.85 0.01
CA LYS A 27 59.12 6.53 -0.59
C LYS A 27 59.76 5.49 0.35
N ARG A 28 59.16 4.29 0.45
CA ARG A 28 59.83 2.98 0.34
C ARG A 28 58.87 1.95 -0.27
N GLY A 29 59.33 1.27 -1.32
CA GLY A 29 58.54 0.28 -2.05
C GLY A 29 58.47 -1.04 -1.31
N PHE A 30 57.27 -1.61 -1.26
CA PHE A 30 57.01 -3.04 -1.12
C PHE A 30 55.70 -3.33 -1.85
N PHE A 31 55.70 -4.38 -2.67
CA PHE A 31 54.54 -4.87 -3.41
C PHE A 31 53.36 -5.11 -2.48
N ASN A 32 52.38 -4.20 -2.50
CA ASN A 32 51.12 -4.39 -1.81
C ASN A 32 50.02 -4.56 -2.85
N ARG A 33 49.48 -5.79 -2.94
CA ARG A 33 48.27 -6.11 -3.68
C ARG A 33 47.21 -5.08 -3.30
N LYS A 34 46.77 -4.27 -4.27
CA LYS A 34 45.61 -3.39 -4.09
C LYS A 34 44.40 -4.27 -3.76
N LYS A 35 44.12 -4.46 -2.47
CA LYS A 35 42.79 -4.86 -2.02
C LYS A 35 41.86 -3.78 -2.53
N LYS A 36 41.03 -4.13 -3.52
CA LYS A 36 39.94 -3.29 -3.98
C LYS A 36 39.07 -3.05 -2.74
N VAL A 37 39.17 -1.87 -2.16
CA VAL A 37 38.25 -1.43 -1.10
C VAL A 37 36.90 -1.32 -1.81
N VAL A 38 36.10 -2.38 -1.72
CA VAL A 38 34.70 -2.32 -2.07
C VAL A 38 34.10 -1.40 -1.01
N ARG A 39 33.89 -0.13 -1.36
CA ARG A 39 32.98 0.71 -0.61
C ARG A 39 31.61 0.08 -0.82
N GLU A 40 31.18 -0.71 0.15
CA GLU A 40 29.79 -1.12 0.25
C GLU A 40 29.00 0.16 0.52
N GLU A 41 28.48 0.76 -0.54
CA GLU A 41 27.49 1.82 -0.42
C GLU A 41 26.25 1.18 0.19
N THR A 42 26.02 1.46 1.47
CA THR A 42 24.80 1.04 2.16
C THR A 42 23.63 1.78 1.51
N GLN A 43 22.96 1.16 0.54
CA GLN A 43 21.74 1.69 -0.07
C GLN A 43 20.58 1.45 0.89
N ILE A 44 20.15 2.50 1.59
CA ILE A 44 18.90 2.47 2.37
C ILE A 44 17.74 2.56 1.37
N ARG A 45 17.04 1.45 1.13
CA ARG A 45 15.80 1.42 0.35
C ARG A 45 14.61 1.57 1.30
N VAL A 46 13.88 2.68 1.21
CA VAL A 46 12.61 2.86 1.92
C VAL A 46 11.52 2.21 1.08
N LYS A 47 10.86 1.16 1.62
CA LYS A 47 9.69 0.54 0.98
C LYS A 47 8.41 1.23 1.44
N THR A 48 7.55 1.55 0.49
CA THR A 48 6.29 2.27 0.69
C THR A 48 5.10 1.41 0.28
N ILE A 49 3.88 1.91 0.53
CA ILE A 49 2.64 1.28 0.05
C ILE A 49 2.68 1.10 -1.46
N LEU A 50 3.23 2.05 -2.22
CA LEU A 50 3.28 1.96 -3.67
C LEU A 50 4.20 0.85 -4.20
N ASP A 51 5.03 0.26 -3.35
CA ASP A 51 5.98 -0.79 -3.71
C ASP A 51 5.42 -2.21 -3.48
N ILE A 52 4.20 -2.34 -2.96
CA ILE A 52 3.58 -3.66 -2.78
C ILE A 52 3.17 -4.26 -4.14
N PRO A 53 3.23 -5.59 -4.32
CA PRO A 53 2.97 -6.24 -5.60
C PRO A 53 1.64 -5.85 -6.27
N PRO A 54 0.50 -5.77 -5.54
CA PRO A 54 -0.78 -5.34 -6.13
C PRO A 54 -0.72 -3.95 -6.79
N LEU A 55 -0.07 -2.98 -6.15
CA LEU A 55 0.01 -1.60 -6.64
C LEU A 55 1.02 -1.45 -7.78
N VAL A 56 2.14 -2.16 -7.71
CA VAL A 56 3.12 -2.23 -8.81
C VAL A 56 2.47 -2.81 -10.07
N ASN A 57 1.72 -3.90 -9.92
CA ASN A 57 1.00 -4.54 -11.04
C ASN A 57 -0.09 -3.62 -11.61
N ALA A 58 -0.90 -2.99 -10.75
CA ALA A 58 -1.93 -2.06 -11.19
C ALA A 58 -1.34 -0.89 -11.99
N ARG A 59 -0.27 -0.25 -11.49
CA ARG A 59 0.42 0.84 -12.19
C ARG A 59 0.99 0.41 -13.53
N ARG A 60 1.58 -0.79 -13.60
CA ARG A 60 2.09 -1.36 -14.86
C ARG A 60 0.96 -1.56 -15.87
N ASN A 61 -0.16 -2.16 -15.45
CA ASN A 61 -1.31 -2.40 -16.33
C ASN A 61 -1.92 -1.08 -16.81
N VAL A 62 -2.03 -0.08 -15.93
CA VAL A 62 -2.47 1.29 -16.29
C VAL A 62 -1.52 1.93 -17.30
N GLY A 63 -0.19 1.86 -17.08
CA GLY A 63 0.80 2.37 -18.03
C GLY A 63 0.75 1.69 -19.40
N ASN A 64 0.34 0.42 -19.45
CA ASN A 64 0.12 -0.35 -20.67
C ASN A 64 -1.27 -0.13 -21.30
N LYS A 65 -2.10 0.75 -20.74
CA LYS A 65 -3.51 0.99 -21.14
C LYS A 65 -4.41 -0.24 -21.00
N GLU A 66 -4.04 -1.20 -20.16
CA GLU A 66 -4.81 -2.41 -19.84
C GLU A 66 -5.77 -2.16 -18.65
N ILE A 67 -6.68 -1.18 -18.76
CA ILE A 67 -7.53 -0.70 -17.66
C ILE A 67 -8.40 -1.80 -17.06
N LEU A 68 -9.08 -2.58 -17.90
CA LEU A 68 -9.91 -3.71 -17.46
C LEU A 68 -9.09 -4.71 -16.63
N LYS A 69 -7.88 -5.02 -17.08
CA LYS A 69 -6.98 -5.95 -16.40
C LYS A 69 -6.49 -5.37 -15.08
N ALA A 70 -6.16 -4.08 -15.02
CA ALA A 70 -5.80 -3.39 -13.78
C ALA A 70 -6.94 -3.49 -12.75
N ALA A 71 -8.19 -3.27 -13.15
CA ALA A 71 -9.35 -3.40 -12.28
C ALA A 71 -9.59 -4.84 -11.81
N MET A 72 -9.52 -5.82 -12.70
CA MET A 72 -9.74 -7.23 -12.39
C MET A 72 -8.65 -7.82 -11.47
N GLU A 73 -7.38 -7.59 -11.78
CA GLU A 73 -6.26 -8.06 -10.97
C GLU A 73 -6.25 -7.33 -9.62
N GLY A 74 -6.48 -6.01 -9.61
CA GLY A 74 -6.61 -5.22 -8.37
C GLY A 74 -7.71 -5.76 -7.45
N LYS A 75 -8.90 -6.07 -8.01
CA LYS A 75 -10.01 -6.70 -7.27
C LYS A 75 -9.59 -8.02 -6.64
N ARG A 76 -8.96 -8.90 -7.42
CA ARG A 76 -8.54 -10.24 -6.97
C ARG A 76 -7.49 -10.15 -5.87
N ASP A 77 -6.47 -9.33 -6.09
CA ASP A 77 -5.32 -9.23 -5.20
C ASP A 77 -5.71 -8.60 -3.85
N VAL A 78 -6.50 -7.52 -3.88
CA VAL A 78 -7.07 -6.90 -2.66
C VAL A 78 -7.97 -7.87 -1.90
N GLN A 79 -8.84 -8.61 -2.59
CA GLN A 79 -9.71 -9.58 -1.91
C GLN A 79 -8.89 -10.58 -1.11
N LYS A 80 -7.87 -11.16 -1.74
CA LYS A 80 -6.99 -12.15 -1.12
C LYS A 80 -6.27 -11.57 0.09
N ASP A 81 -5.80 -10.32 0.00
CA ASP A 81 -5.11 -9.66 1.09
C ASP A 81 -6.01 -9.31 2.26
N ILE A 82 -7.21 -8.81 2.00
CA ILE A 82 -8.21 -8.55 3.05
C ILE A 82 -8.56 -9.85 3.77
N GLU A 83 -8.83 -10.93 3.03
CA GLU A 83 -9.13 -12.25 3.59
C GLU A 83 -7.99 -12.74 4.48
N ARG A 84 -6.74 -12.62 4.00
CA ARG A 84 -5.52 -13.02 4.72
C ARG A 84 -5.25 -12.15 5.95
N TYR A 85 -5.37 -10.82 5.84
CA TYR A 85 -5.01 -9.87 6.89
C TYR A 85 -5.99 -9.92 8.06
N PHE A 86 -7.29 -9.90 7.76
CA PHE A 86 -8.36 -9.87 8.77
C PHE A 86 -8.88 -11.26 9.15
N ASN A 87 -8.33 -12.33 8.56
CA ASN A 87 -8.75 -13.71 8.77
C ASN A 87 -10.26 -13.90 8.54
N ILE A 88 -10.74 -13.44 7.39
CA ILE A 88 -12.13 -13.55 6.96
C ILE A 88 -12.22 -14.29 5.63
N ASN A 89 -13.42 -14.77 5.29
CA ASN A 89 -13.70 -15.38 4.00
C ASN A 89 -14.75 -14.54 3.28
N LEU A 90 -14.42 -13.88 2.17
CA LEU A 90 -15.36 -13.06 1.39
C LEU A 90 -16.07 -13.86 0.28
N GLY A 91 -15.83 -15.17 0.19
CA GLY A 91 -16.49 -16.05 -0.76
C GLY A 91 -16.00 -15.82 -2.18
N GLY A 92 -14.85 -16.41 -2.52
CA GLY A 92 -14.24 -16.35 -3.85
C GLY A 92 -15.19 -16.68 -5.01
N ASN A 93 -16.14 -17.59 -4.79
CA ASN A 93 -17.10 -18.04 -5.81
C ASN A 93 -18.45 -17.32 -5.78
N LEU A 94 -18.68 -16.40 -4.83
CA LEU A 94 -19.97 -15.70 -4.74
C LEU A 94 -20.16 -14.74 -5.93
N PRO A 95 -21.41 -14.53 -6.38
CA PRO A 95 -21.76 -13.39 -7.23
C PRO A 95 -21.25 -12.08 -6.61
N ASN A 96 -20.87 -11.11 -7.45
CA ASN A 96 -20.25 -9.88 -6.96
C ASN A 96 -21.16 -9.09 -6.01
N MET A 97 -22.47 -9.09 -6.24
CA MET A 97 -23.41 -8.39 -5.37
C MET A 97 -23.62 -9.08 -4.02
N GLU A 98 -23.70 -10.42 -4.00
CA GLU A 98 -23.70 -11.19 -2.75
C GLU A 98 -22.41 -10.99 -1.95
N ARG A 99 -21.28 -10.85 -2.66
CA ARG A 99 -20.00 -10.51 -2.03
C ARG A 99 -20.03 -9.13 -1.38
N ILE A 100 -20.58 -8.12 -2.05
CA ILE A 100 -20.73 -6.78 -1.44
C ILE A 100 -21.63 -6.87 -0.21
N TYR A 101 -22.78 -7.55 -0.30
CA TYR A 101 -23.64 -7.75 0.86
C TYR A 101 -22.90 -8.42 2.03
N LYS A 102 -22.08 -9.45 1.76
CA LYS A 102 -21.25 -10.10 2.77
C LYS A 102 -20.22 -9.13 3.39
N ILE A 103 -19.56 -8.32 2.56
CA ILE A 103 -18.65 -7.26 3.01
C ILE A 103 -19.39 -6.29 3.95
N LEU A 104 -20.57 -5.83 3.55
CA LEU A 104 -21.39 -4.92 4.34
C LEU A 104 -21.76 -5.55 5.69
N LYS A 105 -22.26 -6.80 5.70
CA LYS A 105 -22.61 -7.54 6.91
C LYS A 105 -21.42 -7.75 7.85
N GLU A 106 -20.24 -8.04 7.29
CA GLU A 106 -18.99 -8.16 8.06
C GLU A 106 -18.53 -6.83 8.67
N SER A 107 -18.89 -5.72 8.04
CA SER A 107 -18.46 -4.37 8.42
C SER A 107 -19.51 -3.56 9.19
N ASN A 108 -20.75 -4.02 9.25
CA ASN A 108 -21.84 -3.37 9.97
C ASN A 108 -22.88 -4.43 10.39
N LYS A 109 -22.89 -4.73 11.69
CA LYS A 109 -23.74 -5.77 12.29
C LYS A 109 -25.25 -5.42 12.28
N ASP A 110 -25.60 -4.17 12.02
CA ASP A 110 -26.98 -3.66 12.06
C ASP A 110 -27.66 -3.65 10.66
N LEU A 111 -27.02 -4.20 9.61
CA LEU A 111 -27.71 -4.39 8.32
C LEU A 111 -28.87 -5.38 8.48
N SER A 112 -30.10 -4.95 8.18
CA SER A 112 -31.26 -5.86 8.14
C SER A 112 -31.11 -6.86 6.99
N GLU A 113 -31.62 -8.07 7.17
CA GLU A 113 -31.58 -9.14 6.16
C GLU A 113 -32.39 -8.81 4.89
N GLU A 114 -33.23 -7.77 4.96
CA GLU A 114 -34.08 -7.28 3.86
C GLU A 114 -33.40 -6.29 2.92
N ILE A 115 -32.10 -6.06 3.05
CA ILE A 115 -31.36 -5.30 2.04
C ILE A 115 -31.40 -6.10 0.74
N THR A 116 -32.38 -5.76 -0.09
CA THR A 116 -32.46 -6.20 -1.47
C THR A 116 -31.10 -5.96 -2.10
N VAL A 117 -30.65 -6.91 -2.90
CA VAL A 117 -29.37 -6.87 -3.62
C VAL A 117 -29.45 -5.85 -4.77
N ASP A 118 -29.94 -4.65 -4.46
CA ASP A 118 -30.05 -3.52 -5.36
C ASP A 118 -28.90 -2.54 -5.13
N PRO A 119 -28.39 -1.87 -6.17
CA PRO A 119 -27.23 -0.97 -6.06
C PRO A 119 -27.41 0.20 -5.09
N VAL A 120 -28.65 0.68 -4.89
CA VAL A 120 -28.95 1.84 -4.05
C VAL A 120 -28.82 1.47 -2.57
N SER A 121 -29.38 0.32 -2.19
CA SER A 121 -29.30 -0.23 -0.84
C SER A 121 -27.85 -0.61 -0.48
N LEU A 122 -27.06 -1.10 -1.45
CA LEU A 122 -25.63 -1.35 -1.26
C LEU A 122 -24.81 -0.06 -1.09
N ALA A 123 -25.10 0.98 -1.86
CA ALA A 123 -24.45 2.28 -1.72
C ALA A 123 -24.74 2.91 -0.35
N LEU A 124 -26.01 2.87 0.09
CA LEU A 124 -26.43 3.27 1.44
C LEU A 124 -25.72 2.46 2.52
N GLY A 125 -25.73 1.13 2.42
CA GLY A 125 -25.03 0.25 3.37
C GLY A 125 -23.54 0.56 3.47
N THR A 126 -22.88 0.84 2.34
CA THR A 126 -21.45 1.20 2.30
C THR A 126 -21.19 2.53 3.02
N SER A 127 -22.09 3.52 2.85
CA SER A 127 -21.95 4.83 3.51
C SER A 127 -21.93 4.74 5.03
N LEU A 128 -22.66 3.79 5.61
CA LEU A 128 -22.88 3.62 7.06
C LEU A 128 -21.72 2.92 7.79
N ILE A 129 -20.78 2.30 7.07
CA ILE A 129 -19.64 1.59 7.66
C ILE A 129 -18.69 2.56 8.39
N GLY A 130 -18.22 2.17 9.58
CA GLY A 130 -17.16 2.83 10.33
C GLY A 130 -17.60 3.93 11.31
N THR A 131 -18.90 4.03 11.61
CA THR A 131 -19.45 5.12 12.45
C THR A 131 -19.39 4.86 13.96
N LYS A 132 -19.07 3.64 14.40
CA LYS A 132 -19.21 3.24 15.83
C LYS A 132 -18.04 2.42 16.42
N THR A 133 -17.01 2.09 15.65
CA THR A 133 -15.94 1.15 16.07
C THR A 133 -14.59 1.85 16.23
N THR A 134 -13.68 1.24 17.00
CA THR A 134 -12.32 1.75 17.27
C THR A 134 -11.27 0.65 17.08
N GLY A 135 -10.00 1.03 16.90
CA GLY A 135 -8.87 0.11 16.80
C GLY A 135 -8.91 -0.80 15.56
N ASP A 136 -8.47 -2.05 15.72
CA ASP A 136 -8.37 -3.03 14.62
C ASP A 136 -9.71 -3.31 13.94
N THR A 137 -10.81 -3.26 14.69
CA THR A 137 -12.16 -3.42 14.12
C THR A 137 -12.50 -2.28 13.17
N GLN A 138 -12.14 -1.05 13.53
CA GLN A 138 -12.33 0.12 12.66
C GLN A 138 -11.48 0.01 11.39
N MET A 139 -10.24 -0.47 11.50
CA MET A 139 -9.38 -0.69 10.33
C MET A 139 -9.99 -1.74 9.37
N LYS A 140 -10.50 -2.85 9.92
CA LYS A 140 -11.23 -3.87 9.14
C LYS A 140 -12.42 -3.26 8.42
N GLU A 141 -13.27 -2.55 9.14
CA GLU A 141 -14.47 -1.91 8.59
C GLU A 141 -14.13 -0.91 7.48
N MET A 142 -13.12 -0.07 7.68
CA MET A 142 -12.69 0.92 6.68
C MET A 142 -12.06 0.27 5.45
N ALA A 143 -11.24 -0.76 5.60
CA ALA A 143 -10.70 -1.54 4.48
C ALA A 143 -11.83 -2.17 3.64
N LEU A 144 -12.81 -2.78 4.31
CA LEU A 144 -13.99 -3.38 3.69
C LEU A 144 -14.86 -2.33 2.97
N LYS A 145 -15.09 -1.17 3.59
CA LYS A 145 -15.79 -0.03 2.98
C LYS A 145 -15.11 0.42 1.70
N LYS A 146 -13.81 0.66 1.75
CA LYS A 146 -13.02 1.10 0.59
C LYS A 146 -13.00 0.03 -0.51
N TYR A 147 -12.95 -1.24 -0.15
CA TYR A 147 -13.05 -2.32 -1.12
C TYR A 147 -14.44 -2.41 -1.76
N ALA A 148 -15.53 -2.24 -1.00
CA ALA A 148 -16.87 -2.16 -1.56
C ALA A 148 -17.01 -0.98 -2.54
N SER A 149 -16.51 0.20 -2.18
CA SER A 149 -16.46 1.36 -3.09
C SER A 149 -15.68 1.06 -4.37
N PHE A 150 -14.51 0.42 -4.28
CA PHE A 150 -13.74 0.01 -5.45
C PHE A 150 -14.52 -0.94 -6.36
N LEU A 151 -15.25 -1.89 -5.78
CA LEU A 151 -16.09 -2.81 -6.56
C LEU A 151 -17.17 -2.05 -7.34
N MET A 152 -17.85 -1.10 -6.70
CA MET A 152 -18.96 -0.36 -7.27
C MET A 152 -18.53 0.72 -8.27
N GLU A 153 -17.47 1.45 -7.98
CA GLU A 153 -17.06 2.64 -8.74
C GLU A 153 -16.04 2.36 -9.84
N ILE A 154 -15.28 1.27 -9.71
CA ILE A 154 -14.19 0.93 -10.65
C ILE A 154 -14.46 -0.40 -11.31
N TYR A 155 -14.50 -1.49 -10.53
CA TYR A 155 -14.56 -2.83 -11.10
C TYR A 155 -15.84 -3.05 -11.92
N PHE A 156 -17.01 -2.70 -11.40
CA PHE A 156 -18.26 -2.91 -12.11
C PHE A 156 -18.36 -2.07 -13.39
N PRO A 157 -18.10 -0.75 -13.35
CA PRO A 157 -18.01 0.04 -14.57
C PRO A 157 -17.02 -0.56 -15.59
N ALA A 158 -15.85 -1.04 -15.14
CA ALA A 158 -14.82 -1.55 -16.04
C ALA A 158 -15.28 -2.80 -16.81
N VAL A 159 -16.02 -3.67 -16.12
CA VAL A 159 -16.42 -4.98 -16.63
C VAL A 159 -17.76 -4.91 -17.40
N TYR A 160 -18.70 -4.08 -16.95
CA TYR A 160 -20.09 -4.14 -17.39
C TYR A 160 -20.60 -2.87 -18.09
N SER A 161 -19.87 -1.76 -18.05
CA SER A 161 -20.24 -0.54 -18.77
C SER A 161 -19.38 -0.40 -20.02
N GLN A 162 -20.03 -0.32 -21.18
CA GLN A 162 -19.34 -0.19 -22.47
C GLN A 162 -18.83 1.24 -22.72
N ASP A 163 -19.36 2.25 -22.00
CA ASP A 163 -19.11 3.67 -22.26
C ASP A 163 -18.42 4.41 -21.11
N ASN A 164 -18.13 3.74 -19.98
CA ASN A 164 -17.45 4.39 -18.86
C ASN A 164 -15.93 4.37 -19.08
N GLU A 165 -15.38 5.51 -19.49
CA GLU A 165 -13.94 5.74 -19.45
C GLU A 165 -13.49 5.84 -17.99
N ILE A 166 -12.80 4.80 -17.52
CA ILE A 166 -12.24 4.76 -16.18
C ILE A 166 -10.82 5.30 -16.23
N ASP A 167 -10.60 6.33 -15.45
CA ASP A 167 -9.26 6.84 -15.19
C ASP A 167 -8.41 5.79 -14.46
N GLY A 168 -7.31 5.39 -15.11
CA GLY A 168 -6.35 4.44 -14.55
C GLY A 168 -5.66 4.94 -13.27
N GLU A 169 -5.47 6.25 -13.11
CA GLU A 169 -4.89 6.81 -11.88
C GLU A 169 -5.85 6.63 -10.70
N ARG A 170 -7.16 6.77 -10.94
CA ARG A 170 -8.20 6.50 -9.95
C ARG A 170 -8.17 5.04 -9.47
N ILE A 171 -7.85 4.07 -10.33
CA ILE A 171 -7.67 2.65 -9.94
C ILE A 171 -6.57 2.55 -8.89
N VAL A 172 -5.38 3.09 -9.19
CA VAL A 172 -4.22 3.01 -8.30
C VAL A 172 -4.49 3.75 -6.99
N SER A 173 -5.12 4.92 -7.04
CA SER A 173 -5.50 5.69 -5.86
C SER A 173 -6.46 4.92 -4.96
N GLN A 174 -7.51 4.31 -5.50
CA GLN A 174 -8.47 3.56 -4.70
C GLN A 174 -7.89 2.28 -4.11
N LEU A 175 -7.01 1.59 -4.85
CA LEU A 175 -6.27 0.45 -4.29
C LEU A 175 -5.38 0.91 -3.12
N THR A 176 -4.66 2.01 -3.28
CA THR A 176 -3.80 2.59 -2.23
C THR A 176 -4.60 2.93 -0.98
N ASP A 177 -5.79 3.53 -1.15
CA ASP A 177 -6.72 3.84 -0.08
C ASP A 177 -7.13 2.62 0.75
N ILE A 178 -7.28 1.45 0.13
CA ILE A 178 -7.60 0.21 0.83
C ILE A 178 -6.41 -0.25 1.67
N TYR A 179 -5.20 -0.23 1.09
CA TYR A 179 -3.98 -0.64 1.78
C TYR A 179 -3.55 0.29 2.92
N ASN A 180 -4.02 1.54 2.95
CA ASN A 180 -3.81 2.44 4.09
C ASN A 180 -4.42 1.92 5.41
N TYR A 181 -5.35 0.96 5.35
CA TYR A 181 -5.99 0.36 6.53
C TYR A 181 -5.44 -1.03 6.88
N MET A 182 -4.31 -1.42 6.26
CA MET A 182 -3.64 -2.68 6.55
C MET A 182 -2.16 -2.44 6.83
N ASP A 183 -1.57 -3.20 7.74
CA ASP A 183 -0.12 -3.20 7.93
C ASP A 183 0.53 -3.94 6.75
N ILE A 184 0.96 -3.17 5.74
CA ILE A 184 1.64 -3.67 4.55
C ILE A 184 2.96 -4.38 4.89
N LYS A 185 3.64 -4.01 5.99
CA LYS A 185 4.87 -4.68 6.41
C LYS A 185 4.55 -6.09 6.84
N ARG A 186 3.51 -6.25 7.66
CA ARG A 186 3.00 -7.57 8.05
C ARG A 186 2.49 -8.39 6.86
N LEU A 187 1.99 -7.77 5.80
CA LEU A 187 1.47 -8.49 4.63
C LEU A 187 2.55 -8.95 3.63
N TYR A 188 3.60 -8.16 3.47
CA TYR A 188 4.52 -8.28 2.33
C TYR A 188 6.01 -8.30 2.70
N PHE A 189 6.37 -7.94 3.93
CA PHE A 189 7.76 -7.75 4.35
C PHE A 189 8.05 -8.44 5.69
N VAL A 190 7.48 -9.63 5.90
CA VAL A 190 7.63 -10.43 7.15
C VAL A 190 9.04 -11.02 7.29
N ASP A 191 9.80 -11.09 6.20
CA ASP A 191 11.10 -11.78 6.12
C ASP A 191 12.32 -10.84 6.11
N GLU A 192 12.27 -9.69 6.80
CA GLU A 192 13.46 -8.81 7.03
C GLU A 192 13.82 -8.67 8.51
#